data_AF-B1G0I6-F1
#
_entry.id   AF-B1G0I6-F1
#
_cell.length_a   1.000
_cell.length_b   1.000
_cell.length_c   1.000
_cell.angle_alpha   90.00
_cell.angle_beta   90.00
_cell.angle_gamma   90.00
#
_symmetry.space_group_name_H-M   'P 1'
#
loop_
_entity.id
_entity.type
_entity.pdbx_description
1 polymer ?
#
loop_
_entity_poly.entity_id
_entity_poly.type
_entity_poly.pdbx_seq_one_letter_code
_entity_poly.pdbx_strand_id
1 'polypeptide(L)'
;MSTDWDRQSGFKEAFEAMQARKQEDAHALEMLGARPVHLPFCDAQYLHTPSRDELAEALRHTLHAYQPENVMVPLGLFHSDHTLVSDACLSLIAGMGDTVFHTYEEIPYRRMEHAVPDRIEELTKRGYLLSPADDLAATARQSVSHEQMKREAIAAYASQLRAFGPDAETTLYCEEKYWRLQRA
;
A
#
# COMPACT_ATOMS: atom_id res chain seq x y z
N MET A 1 23.14 11.91 0.64
CA MET A 1 22.93 10.54 1.16
C MET A 1 22.11 9.79 0.11
N SER A 2 22.47 8.55 -0.22
CA SER A 2 21.80 7.75 -1.26
C SER A 2 21.84 6.27 -0.92
N THR A 3 20.70 5.60 -1.01
CA THR A 3 20.56 4.16 -0.75
C THR A 3 20.90 3.32 -1.98
N ASP A 4 21.04 2.00 -1.83
CA ASP A 4 21.16 1.10 -2.99
C ASP A 4 19.93 1.18 -3.89
N TRP A 5 18.75 1.31 -3.29
CA TRP A 5 17.49 1.43 -4.01
C TRP A 5 17.41 2.74 -4.80
N ASP A 6 17.85 3.87 -4.23
CA ASP A 6 17.95 5.14 -4.95
C ASP A 6 18.83 5.01 -6.19
N ARG A 7 20.00 4.37 -6.06
CA ARG A 7 20.94 4.17 -7.17
C ARG A 7 20.36 3.26 -8.26
N GLN A 8 19.68 2.18 -7.88
CA GLN A 8 19.00 1.28 -8.83
C GLN A 8 17.84 1.98 -9.55
N SER A 9 17.14 2.88 -8.84
CA SER A 9 16.17 3.81 -9.45
C SER A 9 16.82 4.89 -10.32
N GLY A 10 18.15 5.02 -10.32
CA GLY A 10 18.93 5.97 -11.11
C GLY A 10 19.04 7.37 -10.52
N PHE A 11 18.84 7.51 -9.21
CA PHE A 11 19.05 8.76 -8.49
C PHE A 11 20.41 8.79 -7.81
N LYS A 12 20.96 10.00 -7.66
CA LYS A 12 22.23 10.21 -6.95
C LYS A 12 22.04 10.59 -5.49
N GLU A 13 20.89 11.19 -5.16
CA GLU A 13 20.59 11.70 -3.83
C GLU A 13 19.16 11.36 -3.39
N ALA A 14 18.98 11.07 -2.10
CA ALA A 14 17.68 10.73 -1.50
C ALA A 14 16.63 11.82 -1.73
N PHE A 15 17.01 13.10 -1.64
CA PHE A 15 16.06 14.20 -1.84
C PHE A 15 15.53 14.25 -3.29
N GLU A 16 16.41 14.02 -4.27
CA GLU A 16 16.04 13.89 -5.67
C GLU A 16 15.07 12.71 -5.86
N ALA A 17 15.38 11.55 -5.27
CA ALA A 17 14.54 10.37 -5.32
C ALA A 17 13.15 10.62 -4.74
N MET A 18 13.06 11.23 -3.55
CA MET A 18 11.79 11.54 -2.90
C MET A 18 10.94 12.53 -3.71
N GLN A 19 11.54 13.58 -4.27
CA GLN A 19 10.81 14.55 -5.10
C GLN A 19 10.28 13.90 -6.38
N ALA A 20 11.11 13.10 -7.07
CA ALA A 20 10.71 12.40 -8.28
C ALA A 20 9.56 11.41 -8.00
N ARG A 21 9.68 10.59 -6.94
CA ARG A 21 8.66 9.60 -6.58
C ARG A 21 7.32 10.25 -6.21
N LYS A 22 7.32 11.42 -5.56
CA LYS A 22 6.09 12.18 -5.29
C LYS A 22 5.42 12.67 -6.58
N GLN A 23 6.20 13.05 -7.59
CA GLN A 23 5.68 13.46 -8.90
C GLN A 23 5.13 12.27 -9.69
N GLU A 24 5.84 11.13 -9.67
CA GLU A 24 5.38 9.87 -10.26
C GLU A 24 4.04 9.42 -9.65
N ASP A 25 3.94 9.41 -8.31
CA ASP A 25 2.72 9.04 -7.58
C ASP A 25 1.54 9.97 -7.90
N ALA A 26 1.78 11.29 -7.90
CA ALA A 26 0.74 12.26 -8.26
C ALA A 26 0.23 12.06 -9.69
N HIS A 27 1.13 11.79 -10.63
CA HIS A 27 0.77 11.52 -12.02
C HIS A 27 0.00 10.21 -12.19
N ALA A 28 0.45 9.13 -11.55
CA ALA A 28 -0.22 7.84 -11.57
C ALA A 28 -1.65 7.92 -11.01
N LEU A 29 -1.82 8.60 -9.87
CA LEU A 29 -3.13 8.77 -9.24
C LEU A 29 -4.05 9.68 -10.06
N GLU A 30 -3.52 10.71 -10.71
CA GLU A 30 -4.29 11.58 -11.62
C GLU A 30 -4.90 10.77 -12.77
N MET A 31 -4.17 9.83 -13.38
CA MET A 31 -4.69 8.93 -14.43
C MET A 31 -5.88 8.09 -13.95
N LEU A 32 -5.89 7.72 -12.67
CA LEU A 32 -6.95 6.94 -12.03
C LEU A 32 -8.08 7.81 -11.47
N GLY A 33 -8.01 9.14 -11.65
CA GLY A 33 -8.97 10.08 -11.08
C GLY A 33 -8.90 10.22 -9.55
N ALA A 34 -7.78 9.80 -8.95
CA ALA A 34 -7.49 9.86 -7.53
C ALA A 34 -6.61 11.07 -7.18
N ARG A 35 -6.49 11.38 -5.88
CA ARG A 35 -5.66 12.49 -5.38
C ARG A 35 -4.69 11.97 -4.32
N PRO A 36 -3.38 12.26 -4.43
CA PRO A 36 -2.42 11.88 -3.40
C PRO A 36 -2.60 12.68 -2.12
N VAL A 37 -2.34 12.03 -0.99
CA VAL A 37 -2.06 12.68 0.30
C VAL A 37 -0.73 12.13 0.81
N HIS A 38 0.35 12.91 0.69
CA HIS A 38 1.68 12.50 1.13
C HIS A 38 1.91 12.89 2.60
N LEU A 39 1.85 11.91 3.50
CA LEU A 39 2.20 12.11 4.91
C LEU A 39 3.70 12.41 5.07
N PRO A 40 4.11 13.17 6.10
CA PRO A 40 5.49 13.65 6.26
C PRO A 40 6.43 12.60 6.88
N PHE A 41 6.26 11.33 6.52
CA PHE A 41 7.10 10.23 7.01
C PHE A 41 8.08 9.77 5.94
N CYS A 42 9.29 9.44 6.38
CA CYS A 42 10.32 8.87 5.52
C CYS A 42 10.13 7.36 5.39
N ASP A 43 10.44 6.84 4.21
CA ASP A 43 10.66 5.42 3.97
C ASP A 43 11.77 4.88 4.91
N ALA A 44 11.62 3.65 5.41
CA ALA A 44 12.58 2.99 6.29
C ALA A 44 14.02 2.99 5.75
N GLN A 45 14.20 3.01 4.43
CA GLN A 45 15.53 3.07 3.81
C GLN A 45 16.34 4.31 4.23
N TYR A 46 15.67 5.38 4.67
CA TYR A 46 16.31 6.62 5.15
C TYR A 46 16.50 6.65 6.67
N LEU A 47 16.27 5.53 7.36
CA LEU A 47 16.52 5.34 8.81
C LEU A 47 15.80 6.37 9.70
N HIS A 48 14.63 6.81 9.26
CA HIS A 48 13.78 7.77 9.96
C HIS A 48 12.33 7.28 10.03
N THR A 49 12.17 6.00 10.35
CA THR A 49 10.87 5.35 10.52
C THR A 49 10.14 5.96 11.73
N PRO A 50 8.87 6.38 11.58
CA PRO A 50 8.10 6.91 12.70
C PRO A 50 7.73 5.80 13.69
N SER A 51 7.34 6.20 14.91
CA SER A 51 6.64 5.26 15.78
C SER A 51 5.26 4.90 15.22
N ARG A 52 4.75 3.72 15.61
CA ARG A 52 3.40 3.28 15.23
C ARG A 52 2.34 4.29 15.68
N ASP A 53 2.48 4.85 16.88
CA ASP A 53 1.48 5.74 17.46
C ASP A 53 1.47 7.11 16.74
N GLU A 54 2.64 7.63 16.34
CA GLU A 54 2.72 8.84 15.49
C GLU A 54 2.07 8.63 14.11
N LEU A 55 2.31 7.47 13.49
CA LEU A 55 1.69 7.13 12.20
C LEU A 55 0.17 6.95 12.35
N ALA A 56 -0.28 6.24 13.38
CA ALA A 56 -1.70 6.02 13.66
C ALA A 56 -2.43 7.35 13.87
N GLU A 57 -1.83 8.31 14.58
CA GLU A 57 -2.41 9.63 14.80
C GLU A 57 -2.53 10.44 13.51
N ALA A 58 -1.49 10.45 12.67
CA ALA A 58 -1.54 11.10 11.37
C ALA A 58 -2.59 10.49 10.43
N LEU A 59 -2.70 9.16 10.42
CA LEU A 59 -3.73 8.44 9.67
C LEU A 59 -5.13 8.77 10.20
N ARG A 60 -5.32 8.75 11.52
CA ARG A 60 -6.60 9.12 12.16
C ARG A 60 -7.05 10.52 11.77
N HIS A 61 -6.14 11.51 11.82
CA HIS A 61 -6.43 12.87 11.37
C HIS A 61 -6.83 12.93 9.89
N THR A 62 -6.12 12.21 9.04
CA THR A 62 -6.40 12.15 7.60
C THR A 62 -7.77 11.53 7.34
N LEU A 63 -8.06 10.37 7.95
CA LEU A 63 -9.33 9.67 7.77
C LEU A 63 -10.51 10.49 8.30
N HIS A 64 -10.37 11.21 9.41
CA HIS A 64 -11.41 12.12 9.88
C HIS A 64 -11.67 13.29 8.92
N ALA A 65 -10.64 13.80 8.24
CA ALA A 65 -10.80 14.91 7.30
C ALA A 65 -11.57 14.50 6.04
N TYR A 66 -11.42 13.25 5.59
CA TYR A 66 -12.07 12.74 4.37
C TYR A 66 -13.34 11.92 4.63
N GLN A 67 -13.53 11.42 5.85
CA GLN A 67 -14.68 10.59 6.27
C GLN A 67 -15.01 9.45 5.29
N PRO A 68 -14.04 8.58 4.93
CA PRO A 68 -14.28 7.55 3.94
C PRO A 68 -15.21 6.43 4.48
N GLU A 69 -16.10 5.95 3.61
CA GLU A 69 -16.90 4.74 3.87
C GLU A 69 -16.03 3.47 3.85
N ASN A 70 -14.98 3.46 3.03
CA ASN A 70 -14.08 2.32 2.84
C ASN A 70 -12.62 2.76 2.92
N VAL A 71 -11.81 1.98 3.63
CA VAL A 71 -10.35 2.17 3.71
C VAL A 71 -9.66 0.90 3.23
N MET A 72 -8.74 1.05 2.28
CA MET A 72 -7.87 -0.02 1.79
C MET A 72 -6.48 0.13 2.42
N VAL A 73 -5.94 -0.94 3.00
CA VAL A 73 -4.62 -0.95 3.66
C VAL A 73 -3.78 -2.13 3.17
N PRO A 74 -2.45 -2.07 3.22
CA PRO A 74 -1.63 -3.26 2.98
C PRO A 74 -1.93 -4.33 4.05
N LEU A 75 -1.89 -5.61 3.66
CA LEU A 75 -1.99 -6.71 4.62
C LEU A 75 -0.80 -6.71 5.60
N GLY A 76 0.34 -6.16 5.19
CA GLY A 76 1.54 -6.05 6.03
C GLY A 76 2.46 -7.24 5.82
N LEU A 77 2.91 -7.41 4.57
CA LEU A 77 3.79 -8.49 4.16
C LEU A 77 5.28 -8.10 4.36
N PHE A 78 6.13 -8.44 3.41
CA PHE A 78 7.59 -8.42 3.49
C PHE A 78 8.24 -7.12 4.02
N HIS A 79 7.74 -5.95 3.66
CA HIS A 79 8.40 -4.68 3.96
C HIS A 79 8.00 -4.12 5.34
N SER A 80 8.96 -3.65 6.13
CA SER A 80 8.70 -3.14 7.49
C SER A 80 7.70 -1.97 7.51
N ASP A 81 7.74 -1.09 6.51
CA ASP A 81 6.78 0.02 6.42
C ASP A 81 5.35 -0.48 6.12
N HIS A 82 5.20 -1.59 5.40
CA HIS A 82 3.88 -2.17 5.16
C HIS A 82 3.30 -2.74 6.45
N THR A 83 4.11 -3.47 7.22
CA THR A 83 3.71 -3.98 8.54
C THR A 83 3.36 -2.84 9.48
N LEU A 84 4.14 -1.75 9.47
CA LEU A 84 3.88 -0.57 10.30
C LEU A 84 2.57 0.14 9.94
N VAL A 85 2.30 0.36 8.65
CA VAL A 85 1.03 0.94 8.17
C VAL A 85 -0.15 0.03 8.50
N SER A 86 -0.02 -1.27 8.24
CA SER A 86 -1.03 -2.29 8.58
C SER A 86 -1.37 -2.22 10.08
N ASP A 87 -0.35 -2.27 10.94
CA ASP A 87 -0.50 -2.25 12.39
C ASP A 87 -1.07 -0.93 12.94
N ALA A 88 -0.68 0.21 12.34
CA ALA A 88 -1.26 1.50 12.67
C ALA A 88 -2.76 1.54 12.33
N CYS A 89 -3.15 1.08 11.13
CA CYS A 89 -4.56 1.02 10.73
C CYS A 89 -5.39 0.08 11.60
N LEU A 90 -4.86 -1.08 11.99
CA LEU A 90 -5.53 -2.02 12.90
C LEU A 90 -5.97 -1.36 14.21
N SER A 91 -5.14 -0.46 14.74
CA SER A 91 -5.45 0.27 15.98
C SER A 91 -6.64 1.23 15.85
N LEU A 92 -6.99 1.65 14.62
CA LEU A 92 -8.06 2.62 14.35
C LEU A 92 -9.44 1.97 14.20
N ILE A 93 -9.50 0.69 13.83
CA ILE A 93 -10.76 -0.02 13.47
C ILE A 93 -11.83 0.14 14.56
N ALA A 94 -11.46 -0.07 15.82
CA ALA A 94 -12.42 -0.01 16.94
C ALA A 94 -13.01 1.40 17.15
N GLY A 95 -12.31 2.46 16.74
CA GLY A 95 -12.74 3.85 16.87
C GLY A 95 -13.49 4.39 15.66
N MET A 96 -13.62 3.61 14.59
CA MET A 96 -14.13 4.05 13.29
C MET A 96 -15.27 3.14 12.81
N GLY A 97 -16.35 3.06 13.59
CA GLY A 97 -17.47 2.13 13.33
C GLY A 97 -18.23 2.36 12.02
N ASP A 98 -18.18 3.57 11.45
CA ASP A 98 -18.83 3.92 10.18
C ASP A 98 -17.95 3.63 8.96
N THR A 99 -16.69 3.20 9.16
CA THR A 99 -15.73 2.94 8.09
C THR A 99 -15.43 1.45 7.99
N VAL A 100 -15.54 0.90 6.78
CA VAL A 100 -15.19 -0.50 6.51
C VAL A 100 -13.72 -0.61 6.09
N PHE A 101 -12.94 -1.36 6.86
CA PHE A 101 -11.53 -1.61 6.57
C PHE A 101 -11.37 -2.88 5.72
N HIS A 102 -10.52 -2.77 4.71
CA HIS A 102 -10.11 -3.86 3.85
C HIS A 102 -8.59 -3.88 3.73
N THR A 103 -8.00 -5.06 3.61
CA THR A 103 -6.59 -5.25 3.30
C THR A 103 -6.41 -5.80 1.90
N TYR A 104 -5.38 -5.37 1.16
CA TYR A 104 -4.97 -6.00 -0.09
C TYR A 104 -3.69 -6.83 0.09
N GLU A 105 -3.59 -7.97 -0.61
CA GLU A 105 -2.34 -8.73 -0.72
C GLU A 105 -1.32 -7.94 -1.56
N GLU A 106 -0.25 -7.42 -0.96
CA GLU A 106 0.69 -6.56 -1.67
C GLU A 106 1.43 -7.29 -2.80
N ILE A 107 1.38 -6.73 -4.01
CA ILE A 107 2.12 -7.21 -5.18
C ILE A 107 3.48 -6.49 -5.20
N PRO A 108 4.62 -7.20 -5.39
CA PRO A 108 4.73 -8.62 -5.73
C PRO A 108 4.84 -9.57 -4.51
N TYR A 109 4.92 -9.03 -3.29
CA TYR A 109 5.25 -9.76 -2.07
C TYR A 109 4.31 -10.92 -1.74
N ARG A 110 3.06 -10.87 -2.20
CA ARG A 110 2.08 -11.96 -2.09
C ARG A 110 2.53 -13.29 -2.71
N ARG A 111 3.52 -13.25 -3.61
CA ARG A 111 4.11 -14.44 -4.24
C ARG A 111 5.17 -15.11 -3.37
N MET A 112 5.63 -14.46 -2.30
CA MET A 112 6.57 -15.06 -1.36
C MET A 112 5.88 -16.21 -0.63
N GLU A 113 6.61 -17.32 -0.52
CA GLU A 113 6.12 -18.50 0.16
C GLU A 113 5.71 -18.15 1.60
N HIS A 114 4.54 -18.62 2.02
CA HIS A 114 3.96 -18.40 3.35
C HIS A 114 3.65 -16.96 3.79
N ALA A 115 4.06 -15.92 3.05
CA ALA A 115 3.89 -14.53 3.49
C ALA A 115 2.43 -14.15 3.82
N VAL A 116 1.48 -14.53 2.95
CA VAL A 116 0.05 -14.27 3.17
C VAL A 116 -0.53 -15.13 4.31
N PRO A 117 -0.44 -16.48 4.31
CA PRO A 117 -1.03 -17.28 5.38
C PRO A 117 -0.42 -16.99 6.76
N ASP A 118 0.90 -16.75 6.85
CA ASP A 118 1.55 -16.43 8.13
C ASP A 118 1.02 -15.10 8.69
N ARG A 119 0.86 -14.08 7.83
CA ARG A 119 0.31 -12.79 8.24
C ARG A 119 -1.15 -12.90 8.67
N ILE A 120 -1.98 -13.68 7.95
CA ILE A 120 -3.38 -13.92 8.35
C ILE A 120 -3.44 -14.63 9.71
N GLU A 121 -2.60 -15.65 9.94
CA GLU A 121 -2.55 -16.36 11.21
C GLU A 121 -2.13 -15.42 12.36
N GLU A 122 -1.13 -14.57 12.14
CA GLU A 122 -0.69 -13.58 13.12
C GLU A 122 -1.83 -12.61 13.49
N LEU A 123 -2.52 -12.03 12.50
CA LEU A 123 -3.63 -11.11 12.73
C LEU A 123 -4.81 -11.80 13.43
N THR A 124 -5.07 -13.06 13.10
CA THR A 124 -6.10 -13.86 13.78
C THR A 124 -5.75 -14.07 15.26
N LYS A 125 -4.50 -14.40 15.59
CA LYS A 125 -4.01 -14.50 16.98
C LYS A 125 -4.12 -13.18 17.75
N ARG A 126 -4.07 -12.05 17.04
CA ARG A 126 -4.23 -10.70 17.60
C ARG A 126 -5.70 -10.27 17.75
N GLY A 127 -6.65 -11.14 17.41
CA GLY A 127 -8.09 -10.87 17.55
C GLY A 127 -8.69 -10.10 16.39
N TYR A 128 -8.17 -10.29 15.18
CA TYR A 128 -8.78 -9.77 13.95
C TYR A 128 -9.36 -10.89 13.10
N LEU A 129 -10.51 -10.63 12.50
CA LEU A 129 -11.13 -11.50 11.52
C LEU A 129 -10.84 -10.96 10.12
N LEU A 130 -10.37 -11.84 9.24
CA LEU A 130 -10.19 -11.57 7.82
C LEU A 130 -11.11 -12.50 7.02
N SER A 131 -12.02 -11.90 6.25
CA SER A 131 -12.90 -12.63 5.32
C SER A 131 -12.67 -12.13 3.90
N PRO A 132 -12.81 -12.96 2.85
CA PRO A 132 -12.76 -12.49 1.46
C PRO A 132 -13.68 -11.26 1.25
N ALA A 133 -13.17 -10.24 0.56
CA ALA A 133 -13.91 -8.99 0.30
C ALA A 133 -14.80 -9.12 -0.94
N ASP A 134 -15.82 -9.97 -0.84
CA ASP A 134 -16.77 -10.23 -1.93
C ASP A 134 -17.70 -9.04 -2.22
N ASP A 135 -17.75 -8.06 -1.31
CA ASP A 135 -18.53 -6.83 -1.42
C ASP A 135 -17.86 -5.73 -2.25
N LEU A 136 -16.57 -5.86 -2.59
CA LEU A 136 -15.88 -4.87 -3.41
C LEU A 136 -16.22 -5.00 -4.89
N ALA A 137 -16.70 -3.94 -5.51
CA ALA A 137 -16.99 -3.92 -6.95
C ALA A 137 -15.77 -4.30 -7.82
N ALA A 138 -14.55 -4.06 -7.31
CA ALA A 138 -13.29 -4.44 -7.94
C ALA A 138 -13.13 -5.97 -8.08
N THR A 139 -13.67 -6.78 -7.18
CA THR A 139 -13.62 -8.25 -7.27
C THR A 139 -14.66 -8.80 -8.26
N ALA A 140 -15.74 -8.05 -8.51
CA ALA A 140 -16.84 -8.46 -9.37
C ALA A 140 -16.72 -8.00 -10.85
N ARG A 141 -15.93 -6.97 -11.15
CA ARG A 141 -15.91 -6.30 -12.47
C ARG A 141 -14.49 -5.93 -12.94
N GLN A 142 -13.69 -6.95 -13.25
CA GLN A 142 -12.45 -6.74 -14.01
C GLN A 142 -12.79 -6.56 -15.49
N SER A 143 -12.70 -5.32 -15.99
CA SER A 143 -12.78 -5.04 -17.42
C SER A 143 -11.39 -4.87 -18.00
N VAL A 144 -11.24 -5.15 -19.30
CA VAL A 144 -10.01 -4.87 -20.05
C VAL A 144 -9.59 -3.39 -19.91
N SER A 145 -10.56 -2.46 -19.80
CA SER A 145 -10.27 -1.05 -19.61
C SER A 145 -9.65 -0.75 -18.23
N HIS A 146 -10.13 -1.38 -17.15
CA HIS A 146 -9.54 -1.19 -15.82
C HIS A 146 -8.12 -1.74 -15.74
N GLU A 147 -7.89 -2.92 -16.33
CA GLU A 147 -6.54 -3.50 -16.42
C GLU A 147 -5.58 -2.60 -17.19
N GLN A 148 -6.03 -1.98 -18.30
CA GLN A 148 -5.21 -1.05 -19.06
C GLN A 148 -4.89 0.22 -18.27
N MET A 149 -5.89 0.82 -17.60
CA MET A 149 -5.68 2.00 -16.75
C MET A 149 -4.70 1.70 -15.60
N LYS A 150 -4.80 0.53 -14.97
CA LYS A 150 -3.86 0.08 -13.94
C LYS A 150 -2.44 -0.03 -14.49
N ARG A 151 -2.26 -0.63 -15.68
CA ARG A 151 -0.93 -0.76 -16.31
C ARG A 151 -0.32 0.60 -16.64
N GLU A 152 -1.10 1.52 -17.17
CA GLU A 152 -0.66 2.89 -17.47
C GLU A 152 -0.24 3.65 -16.19
N ALA A 153 -1.03 3.52 -15.12
CA ALA A 153 -0.69 4.10 -13.83
C ALA A 153 0.59 3.47 -13.23
N ILE A 154 0.79 2.14 -13.35
CA ILE A 154 2.03 1.48 -12.93
C ILE A 154 3.23 1.98 -13.75
N ALA A 155 3.06 2.19 -15.06
CA ALA A 155 4.11 2.69 -15.94
C ALA A 155 4.60 4.10 -15.59
N ALA A 156 3.76 4.90 -14.90
CA ALA A 156 4.16 6.22 -14.41
C ALA A 156 5.24 6.16 -13.30
N TYR A 157 5.37 5.04 -12.58
CA TYR A 157 6.42 4.82 -11.58
C TYR A 157 7.74 4.36 -12.21
N ALA A 158 8.25 5.14 -13.16
CA ALA A 158 9.43 4.80 -13.96
C ALA A 158 10.67 4.50 -13.11
N SER A 159 10.86 5.24 -12.01
CA SER A 159 11.97 5.00 -11.08
C SER A 159 11.87 3.66 -10.34
N GLN A 160 10.66 3.19 -10.05
CA GLN A 160 10.44 1.91 -9.38
C GLN A 160 10.61 0.75 -10.36
N LEU A 161 10.04 0.86 -11.56
CA LEU A 161 10.20 -0.15 -12.60
C LEU A 161 11.67 -0.37 -12.97
N ARG A 162 12.47 0.69 -13.02
CA ARG A 162 13.92 0.59 -13.22
C ARG A 162 14.61 -0.22 -12.11
N ALA A 163 14.24 0.02 -10.85
CA ALA A 163 14.83 -0.68 -9.71
C ALA A 163 14.40 -2.15 -9.62
N PHE A 164 13.14 -2.47 -9.98
CA PHE A 164 12.67 -3.86 -10.07
C PHE A 164 13.28 -4.65 -11.24
N GLY A 165 13.80 -3.95 -12.26
CA GLY A 165 14.47 -4.58 -13.40
C GLY A 165 13.50 -5.05 -14.50
N PRO A 166 14.01 -5.79 -15.50
CA PRO A 166 13.27 -6.10 -16.73
C PRO A 166 12.02 -6.99 -16.53
N ASP A 167 11.96 -7.77 -15.45
CA ASP A 167 10.84 -8.66 -15.14
C ASP A 167 9.79 -8.02 -14.20
N ALA A 168 9.90 -6.71 -13.94
CA ALA A 168 8.99 -5.99 -13.06
C ALA A 168 7.54 -6.09 -13.55
N GLU A 169 7.29 -5.78 -14.82
CA GLU A 169 5.95 -5.69 -15.40
C GLU A 169 5.17 -7.02 -15.29
N THR A 170 5.82 -8.14 -15.62
CA THR A 170 5.19 -9.48 -15.53
C THR A 170 4.87 -9.88 -14.09
N THR A 171 5.63 -9.34 -13.13
CA THR A 171 5.43 -9.61 -11.71
C THR A 171 4.31 -8.73 -11.13
N LEU A 172 4.21 -7.49 -11.59
CA LEU A 172 3.23 -6.50 -11.11
C LEU A 172 1.83 -6.71 -11.71
N TYR A 173 1.71 -7.29 -12.91
CA TYR A 173 0.43 -7.57 -13.54
C TYR A 173 -0.13 -8.93 -13.08
N CYS A 174 -0.66 -8.98 -11.87
CA CYS A 174 -1.39 -10.13 -11.38
C CYS A 174 -2.70 -9.76 -10.70
N GLU A 175 -3.54 -10.80 -10.56
CA GLU A 175 -4.82 -10.71 -9.87
C GLU A 175 -4.62 -10.20 -8.45
N GLU A 176 -5.43 -9.22 -8.10
CA GLU A 176 -5.49 -8.62 -6.77
C GLU A 176 -6.40 -9.45 -5.88
N LYS A 177 -6.04 -9.54 -4.60
CA LYS A 177 -6.87 -10.18 -3.58
C LYS A 177 -7.05 -9.24 -2.41
N TYR A 178 -8.28 -9.23 -1.91
CA TYR A 178 -8.73 -8.32 -0.89
C TYR A 178 -9.43 -9.08 0.23
N TRP A 179 -9.24 -8.61 1.46
CA TRP A 179 -9.85 -9.17 2.65
C TRP A 179 -10.56 -8.06 3.41
N ARG A 180 -11.81 -8.27 3.79
CA ARG A 180 -12.48 -7.43 4.75
C ARG A 180 -11.91 -7.71 6.14
N LEU A 181 -11.57 -6.65 6.84
CA LEU A 181 -10.84 -6.69 8.11
C LEU A 181 -11.74 -6.15 9.23
N GLN A 182 -11.92 -6.95 10.27
CA GLN A 182 -12.75 -6.60 11.42
C GLN A 182 -12.06 -7.00 12.72
N ARG A 183 -12.37 -6.28 13.80
CA ARG A 183 -12.00 -6.74 15.13
C ARG A 183 -12.96 -7.86 15.54
N ALA A 184 -12.41 -8.98 16.01
CA ALA A 184 -13.17 -10.14 16.47
C ALA A 184 -13.91 -9.86 17.80
#